data_AF-A0A519W4A9-F1
#
_entry.id   AF-A0A519W4A9-F1
#
_cell.length_a   1.000
_cell.length_b   1.000
_cell.length_c   1.000
_cell.angle_alpha   90.00
_cell.angle_beta   90.00
_cell.angle_gamma   90.00
#
_symmetry.space_group_name_H-M   'P 1'
#
loop_
_entity.id
_entity.type
_entity.pdbx_description
1 polymer ?
#
loop_
_entity_poly.entity_id
_entity_poly.type
_entity_poly.pdbx_seq_one_letter_code
_entity_poly.pdbx_strand_id
1 'polypeptide(L)'
;MEVKTLMEEVEKDIKVLDTLDNQQLVWSLQTNLNQIIEENLNLAKRLELEQIIPVIYQIQQADHIFITAAGRSGFAMRAAAMRLMHLGFSVYYVGDTTTPAISKGDLLIA
;
A
#
# COMPACT_ATOMS: atom_id res chain seq x y z
N MET A 1 -36.04 -41.50 18.47
CA MET A 1 -34.74 -41.85 17.86
C MET A 1 -34.45 -40.97 16.64
N GLU A 2 -35.47 -40.62 15.84
CA GLU A 2 -35.34 -39.84 14.61
C GLU A 2 -34.93 -38.35 14.77
N VAL A 3 -35.40 -37.66 15.81
CA VAL A 3 -35.10 -36.21 15.99
C VAL A 3 -33.62 -35.93 16.26
N LYS A 4 -32.92 -36.85 16.93
CA LYS A 4 -31.49 -36.67 17.27
C LYS A 4 -30.60 -36.84 16.04
N THR A 5 -30.97 -37.77 15.16
CA THR A 5 -30.29 -38.03 13.88
C THR A 5 -30.48 -36.85 12.91
N LEU A 6 -31.68 -36.26 12.86
CA LEU A 6 -31.96 -35.10 12.01
C LEU A 6 -31.13 -33.86 12.42
N MET A 7 -30.91 -33.67 13.73
CA MET A 7 -30.10 -32.55 14.24
C MET A 7 -28.61 -32.74 13.95
N GLU A 8 -28.09 -33.98 13.98
CA GLU A 8 -26.71 -34.28 13.60
C GLU A 8 -26.44 -34.10 12.10
N GLU A 9 -27.43 -34.35 11.23
CA GLU A 9 -27.33 -34.08 9.79
C GLU A 9 -27.31 -32.57 9.50
N VAL A 10 -28.20 -31.80 10.12
CA VAL A 10 -28.23 -30.34 9.99
C VAL A 10 -26.92 -29.70 10.48
N GLU A 11 -26.34 -30.18 11.58
CA GLU A 11 -25.07 -29.66 12.08
C GLU A 11 -23.88 -30.00 11.17
N LYS A 12 -23.91 -31.16 10.49
CA LYS A 12 -22.93 -31.50 9.45
C LYS A 12 -23.06 -30.60 8.23
N ASP A 13 -24.28 -30.35 7.76
CA ASP A 13 -24.51 -29.49 6.60
C ASP A 13 -24.07 -28.04 6.86
N ILE A 14 -24.32 -27.51 8.07
CA ILE A 14 -23.83 -26.19 8.49
C ILE A 14 -22.29 -26.16 8.50
N LYS A 15 -21.62 -27.18 9.06
CA LYS A 15 -20.15 -27.26 9.02
C LYS A 15 -19.61 -27.36 7.61
N VAL A 16 -20.27 -28.10 6.72
CA VAL A 16 -19.87 -28.21 5.32
C VAL A 16 -19.99 -26.85 4.62
N LEU A 17 -21.10 -26.14 4.81
CA LEU A 17 -21.31 -24.78 4.29
C LEU A 17 -20.23 -23.80 4.78
N ASP A 18 -19.91 -23.80 6.08
CA ASP A 18 -18.84 -22.98 6.66
C ASP A 18 -17.46 -23.33 6.09
N THR A 19 -17.18 -24.62 5.85
CA THR A 19 -15.90 -25.02 5.25
C THR A 19 -15.77 -24.62 3.78
N LEU A 20 -16.87 -24.66 3.03
CA LEU A 20 -16.90 -24.23 1.62
C LEU A 20 -16.70 -22.72 1.49
N ASP A 21 -17.35 -21.91 2.35
CA ASP A 21 -17.16 -20.46 2.42
C ASP A 21 -15.71 -20.09 2.77
N ASN A 22 -15.12 -20.79 3.74
CA ASN A 22 -13.71 -20.61 4.09
C ASN A 22 -12.75 -20.99 2.96
N GLN A 23 -13.03 -22.06 2.21
CA GLN A 23 -12.22 -22.43 1.03
C GLN A 23 -12.32 -21.37 -0.05
N GLN A 24 -13.52 -20.82 -0.29
CA GLN A 24 -13.72 -19.74 -1.24
C GLN A 24 -12.97 -18.47 -0.81
N LEU A 25 -13.04 -18.09 0.47
CA LEU A 25 -12.29 -16.96 1.02
C LEU A 25 -10.77 -17.16 0.86
N VAL A 26 -10.24 -18.33 1.20
CA VAL A 26 -8.81 -18.64 1.02
C VAL A 26 -8.40 -18.52 -0.44
N TRP A 27 -9.20 -19.06 -1.36
CA TRP A 27 -8.94 -18.96 -2.80
C TRP A 27 -8.97 -17.50 -3.29
N SER A 28 -9.93 -16.70 -2.85
CA SER A 28 -10.01 -15.27 -3.21
C SER A 28 -8.83 -14.48 -2.66
N LEU A 29 -8.41 -14.74 -1.42
CA LEU A 29 -7.22 -14.10 -0.83
C LEU A 29 -5.95 -14.48 -1.61
N GLN A 30 -5.76 -15.76 -1.92
CA GLN A 30 -4.63 -16.22 -2.72
C GLN A 30 -4.61 -15.58 -4.11
N THR A 31 -5.77 -15.53 -4.77
CA THR A 31 -5.92 -14.91 -6.09
C THR A 31 -5.55 -13.43 -6.05
N ASN A 32 -6.10 -12.67 -5.09
CA ASN A 32 -5.82 -11.24 -4.94
C ASN A 32 -4.33 -10.97 -4.62
N LEU A 33 -3.71 -11.77 -3.75
CA LEU A 33 -2.29 -11.64 -3.44
C LEU A 33 -1.42 -11.91 -4.66
N ASN A 34 -1.74 -12.94 -5.44
CA ASN A 34 -1.02 -13.25 -6.67
C ASN A 34 -1.13 -12.11 -7.68
N GLN A 35 -2.32 -11.51 -7.83
CA GLN A 35 -2.53 -10.34 -8.68
C GLN A 35 -1.65 -9.16 -8.25
N ILE A 36 -1.62 -8.83 -6.95
CA ILE A 36 -0.78 -7.73 -6.43
C ILE A 36 0.71 -7.98 -6.73
N ILE A 37 1.19 -9.21 -6.53
CA ILE A 37 2.59 -9.56 -6.78
C ILE A 37 2.91 -9.47 -8.28
N GLU A 38 2.03 -9.97 -9.13
CA GLU A 38 2.21 -9.92 -10.58
C GLU A 38 2.24 -8.48 -11.10
N GLU A 39 1.32 -7.62 -10.63
CA GLU A 39 1.31 -6.20 -10.95
C GLU A 39 2.62 -5.51 -10.53
N ASN A 40 3.07 -5.74 -9.29
CA ASN A 40 4.34 -5.19 -8.80
C ASN A 40 5.55 -5.66 -9.63
N LEU A 41 5.58 -6.94 -10.01
CA LEU A 41 6.65 -7.49 -10.84
C LEU A 41 6.64 -6.88 -12.25
N ASN A 42 5.46 -6.71 -12.83
CA ASN A 42 5.31 -6.10 -14.15
C ASN A 42 5.71 -4.61 -14.15
N LEU A 43 5.35 -3.87 -13.09
CA LEU A 43 5.81 -2.50 -12.90
C LEU A 43 7.33 -2.44 -12.76
N ALA A 44 7.92 -3.30 -11.94
CA ALA A 44 9.37 -3.34 -11.75
C ALA A 44 10.13 -3.61 -13.05
N LYS A 45 9.62 -4.48 -13.92
CA LYS A 45 10.21 -4.79 -15.24
C LYS A 45 10.12 -3.64 -16.25
N ARG A 46 9.15 -2.74 -16.09
CA ARG A 46 8.91 -1.61 -17.00
C ARG A 46 9.58 -0.32 -16.55
N LEU A 47 10.20 -0.31 -15.37
CA LEU A 47 10.94 0.86 -14.89
C LEU A 47 12.19 1.09 -15.74
N GLU A 48 12.19 2.19 -16.48
CA GLU A 48 13.38 2.71 -17.15
C GLU A 48 14.16 3.57 -16.15
N LEU A 49 15.28 3.03 -15.64
CA LEU A 49 16.05 3.66 -14.56
C LEU A 49 16.62 5.01 -14.96
N GLU A 50 16.88 5.21 -16.25
CA GLU A 50 17.34 6.46 -16.84
C GLU A 50 16.34 7.60 -16.58
N GLN A 51 15.04 7.30 -16.56
CA GLN A 51 13.99 8.28 -16.28
C GLN A 51 13.94 8.69 -14.80
N ILE A 52 14.51 7.87 -13.91
CA ILE A 52 14.55 8.13 -12.45
C ILE A 52 15.72 9.04 -12.07
N ILE A 53 16.81 9.05 -12.85
CA ILE A 53 18.01 9.85 -12.56
C ILE A 53 17.69 11.33 -12.33
N PRO A 54 16.87 12.02 -13.16
CA PRO A 54 16.51 13.42 -12.91
C PRO A 54 15.80 13.61 -11.57
N VAL A 55 14.92 12.68 -11.19
CA VAL A 55 14.19 12.74 -9.91
C VAL A 55 15.14 12.62 -8.73
N ILE A 56 16.11 11.69 -8.80
CA ILE A 56 17.15 11.54 -7.78
C ILE A 56 17.94 12.84 -7.63
N TYR A 57 18.33 13.46 -8.75
CA TYR A 57 19.09 14.70 -8.73
C TYR A 57 18.29 15.85 -8.10
N GLN A 58 17.00 15.98 -8.45
CA GLN A 58 16.11 16.97 -7.82
C GLN A 58 15.98 16.74 -6.31
N ILE A 59 15.84 15.49 -5.86
CA ILE A 59 15.78 15.13 -4.43
C ILE A 59 17.08 15.52 -3.71
N GLN A 60 18.24 15.27 -4.34
CA GLN A 60 19.55 15.55 -3.75
C GLN A 60 19.88 17.04 -3.67
N GLN A 61 19.30 17.86 -4.54
CA GLN A 61 19.56 19.30 -4.60
C GLN A 61 18.54 20.16 -3.85
N ALA A 62 17.41 19.59 -3.47
CA ALA A 62 16.35 20.31 -2.80
C ALA A 62 16.80 20.78 -1.41
N ASP A 63 16.53 22.04 -1.07
CA ASP A 63 16.74 22.56 0.28
C ASP A 63 15.80 21.84 1.27
N HIS A 64 14.53 21.72 0.88
CA HIS A 64 13.53 20.89 1.56
C HIS A 64 12.63 20.17 0.55
N ILE A 65 12.10 19.02 0.95
CA ILE A 65 11.19 18.21 0.13
C ILE A 65 9.79 18.26 0.75
N PHE A 66 8.81 18.69 -0.05
CA PHE A 66 7.41 18.70 0.33
C PHE A 66 6.69 17.58 -0.40
N ILE A 67 5.94 16.78 0.34
CA ILE A 67 5.15 15.68 -0.21
C ILE A 67 3.67 15.94 0.05
N THR A 68 2.85 15.85 -0.99
CA THR A 68 1.38 15.92 -0.87
C THR A 68 0.75 14.68 -1.50
N ALA A 69 -0.28 14.14 -0.86
CA ALA A 69 -1.12 13.08 -1.42
C ALA A 69 -2.43 13.00 -0.62
N ALA A 70 -3.45 12.37 -1.19
CA ALA A 70 -4.75 12.19 -0.55
C ALA A 70 -5.16 10.71 -0.47
N GLY A 71 -6.08 10.41 0.45
CA GLY A 71 -6.64 9.07 0.63
C GLY A 71 -5.59 8.04 1.05
N ARG A 72 -5.71 6.81 0.53
CA ARG A 72 -4.81 5.70 0.87
C ARG A 72 -3.37 5.94 0.42
N SER A 73 -3.20 6.57 -0.74
CA SER A 73 -1.89 6.97 -1.25
C SER A 73 -1.20 7.97 -0.30
N GLY A 74 -1.98 8.76 0.43
CA GLY A 74 -1.45 9.64 1.46
C GLY A 74 -0.67 8.90 2.55
N PHE A 75 -1.16 7.77 3.03
CA PHE A 75 -0.45 6.95 4.02
C PHE A 75 0.84 6.34 3.46
N ALA A 76 0.82 5.85 2.21
CA ALA A 76 2.01 5.35 1.55
C ALA A 76 3.07 6.45 1.37
N MET A 77 2.66 7.65 0.94
CA MET A 77 3.56 8.78 0.75
C MET A 77 4.08 9.35 2.08
N ARG A 78 3.33 9.25 3.18
CA ARG A 78 3.84 9.55 4.53
C ARG A 78 4.93 8.57 4.95
N ALA A 79 4.78 7.28 4.65
CA ALA A 79 5.84 6.30 4.88
C ALA A 79 7.11 6.60 4.06
N ALA A 80 6.95 7.01 2.80
CA ALA A 80 8.06 7.46 1.97
C ALA A 80 8.73 8.73 2.51
N ALA A 81 7.94 9.72 2.97
CA ALA A 81 8.44 10.95 3.59
C ALA A 81 9.29 10.65 4.83
N MET A 82 8.79 9.78 5.72
CA MET A 82 9.54 9.32 6.89
C MET A 82 10.85 8.64 6.49
N ARG A 83 10.85 7.85 5.40
CA ARG A 83 12.06 7.18 4.94
C ARG A 83 13.10 8.17 4.41
N LEU A 84 12.69 9.17 3.64
CA LEU A 84 13.58 10.23 3.17
C LEU A 84 14.16 11.03 4.34
N MET A 85 13.35 11.33 5.35
CA MET A 85 13.83 11.95 6.59
C MET A 85 14.91 11.11 7.29
N HIS A 86 14.70 9.79 7.43
CA HIS A 86 15.71 8.87 7.96
C HIS A 86 16.97 8.75 7.10
N LEU A 87 16.95 9.16 5.83
CA LEU A 87 18.12 9.25 4.96
C LEU A 87 18.86 10.58 5.09
N GLY A 88 18.38 11.51 5.91
CA GLY A 88 19.01 12.81 6.19
C GLY A 88 18.43 13.98 5.40
N PHE A 89 17.36 13.77 4.64
CA PHE A 89 16.68 14.86 3.93
C PHE A 89 15.72 15.63 4.83
N SER A 90 15.61 16.93 4.63
CA SER A 90 14.56 17.74 5.26
C SER A 90 13.25 17.57 4.51
N VAL A 91 12.31 16.81 5.07
CA VAL A 91 11.05 16.45 4.39
C VAL A 91 9.83 16.83 5.22
N TYR A 92 8.82 17.40 4.56
CA TYR A 92 7.55 17.80 5.16
C TYR A 92 6.37 17.24 4.37
N TYR A 93 5.28 16.93 5.07
CA TYR A 93 4.04 16.49 4.44
C TYR A 93 3.03 17.64 4.43
N VAL A 94 2.59 18.04 3.25
CA VAL A 94 1.71 19.21 3.08
C VAL A 94 0.43 19.04 3.90
N GLY A 95 0.13 20.05 4.72
CA GLY A 95 -1.03 20.07 5.61
C GLY A 95 -0.75 19.63 7.05
N ASP A 96 0.46 19.12 7.35
CA ASP A 96 0.84 18.83 8.73
C ASP A 96 1.21 20.11 9.50
N THR A 97 0.98 20.11 10.82
CA THR A 97 1.11 21.30 11.68
C THR A 97 2.50 21.91 11.74
N THR A 98 3.54 21.13 11.48
CA THR A 98 4.95 21.56 11.49
C THR A 98 5.48 21.96 10.12
N THR A 99 4.63 21.91 9.09
CA THR A 99 5.04 22.21 7.72
C THR A 99 5.30 23.71 7.54
N PRO A 100 6.54 24.13 7.23
CA PRO A 100 6.85 25.53 6.99
C PRO A 100 6.32 25.99 5.62
N ALA A 101 6.43 27.29 5.33
CA ALA A 101 6.11 27.82 4.01
C ALA A 101 7.15 27.35 2.98
N ILE A 102 6.67 26.85 1.84
CA ILE A 102 7.54 26.45 0.72
C ILE A 102 8.22 27.68 0.10
N SER A 103 9.48 27.53 -0.26
CA SER A 103 10.36 28.58 -0.77
C SER A 103 11.03 28.18 -2.07
N LYS A 104 11.68 29.15 -2.73
CA LYS A 104 12.48 28.88 -3.93
C LYS A 104 13.67 28.01 -3.55
N GLY A 105 13.90 26.92 -4.29
CA GLY A 105 14.95 25.94 -4.00
C GLY A 105 14.40 24.63 -3.40
N ASP A 106 13.15 24.65 -2.93
CA ASP A 106 12.46 23.45 -2.45
C ASP A 106 11.89 22.60 -3.60
N LEU A 107 11.68 21.32 -3.31
CA LEU A 107 11.06 20.35 -4.21
C LEU A 107 9.66 19.97 -3.71
N LEU A 108 8.67 20.01 -4.60
CA LEU A 108 7.33 19.49 -4.35
C LEU A 108 7.12 18.17 -5.11
N ILE A 109 6.71 17.12 -4.39
CA ILE A 109 6.30 15.83 -4.92
C ILE A 109 4.80 15.67 -4.64
N ALA A 110 4.00 15.46 -5.70
CA ALA A 110 2.54 15.43 -5.66
C ALA A 110 1.97 14.26 -6.47
#